data_AF-A0A2N7D896-F1
#
_entry.id   AF-A0A2N7D896-F1
#
_cell.length_a   1.000
_cell.length_b   1.000
_cell.length_c   1.000
_cell.angle_alpha   90.00
_cell.angle_beta   90.00
_cell.angle_gamma   90.00
#
_symmetry.space_group_name_H-M   'P 1'
#
loop_
_entity.id
_entity.type
_entity.pdbx_description
1 polymer ?
#
loop_
_entity_poly.entity_id
_entity_poly.type
_entity_poly.pdbx_seq_one_letter_code
_entity_poly.pdbx_strand_id
1 'polypeptide(L)'
;MLLIVTILATTNVSAKDRKAEEVGKEFAQVTACHLAGKYNTGTKNILNLRIIDDNNVDKKGGWWKVGMKAGQNKEFKRLDNTNDLELAIMCGILKDRYL
;
A
#
# COMPACT_ATOMS: atom_id res chain seq x y z
N MET A 1 -16.29 -44.06 -7.42
CA MET A 1 -16.19 -42.65 -6.96
C MET A 1 -14.78 -42.42 -6.45
N LEU A 2 -13.92 -41.80 -7.27
CA LEU A 2 -12.55 -41.47 -6.90
C LEU A 2 -12.54 -39.99 -6.51
N LEU A 3 -12.41 -39.71 -5.21
CA LEU A 3 -12.29 -38.35 -4.69
C LEU A 3 -10.87 -37.86 -4.97
N ILE A 4 -10.68 -37.13 -6.07
CA ILE A 4 -9.43 -36.42 -6.33
C ILE A 4 -9.49 -35.15 -5.47
N VAL A 5 -8.87 -35.21 -4.29
CA VAL A 5 -8.52 -34.02 -3.51
C VAL A 5 -7.42 -33.32 -4.28
N THR A 6 -7.79 -32.40 -5.18
CA THR A 6 -6.87 -31.38 -5.69
C THR A 6 -6.47 -30.51 -4.52
N ILE A 7 -5.33 -30.84 -3.92
CA ILE A 7 -4.57 -29.95 -3.04
C ILE A 7 -4.36 -28.68 -3.85
N LEU A 8 -5.13 -27.63 -3.56
CA LEU A 8 -4.74 -26.28 -3.95
C LEU A 8 -3.36 -26.09 -3.32
N ALA A 9 -2.34 -26.09 -4.17
CA ALA A 9 -1.07 -25.49 -3.84
C ALA A 9 -1.39 -24.01 -3.59
N THR A 10 -1.72 -23.68 -2.34
CA THR A 10 -1.57 -22.32 -1.84
C THR A 10 -0.07 -22.08 -1.91
N THR A 11 0.39 -21.54 -3.05
CA THR A 11 1.67 -20.87 -3.08
C THR A 11 1.54 -19.84 -1.98
N ASN A 12 2.19 -20.12 -0.85
CA ASN A 12 2.49 -19.10 0.14
C ASN A 12 3.27 -18.07 -0.67
N VAL A 13 2.55 -17.07 -1.18
CA VAL A 13 3.16 -15.86 -1.71
C VAL A 13 3.82 -15.29 -0.48
N SER A 14 5.07 -15.70 -0.25
CA SER A 14 5.92 -15.13 0.78
C SER A 14 5.71 -13.65 0.63
N ALA A 15 5.17 -13.00 1.66
CA ALA A 15 5.10 -11.54 1.69
C ALA A 15 6.48 -11.10 1.23
N LYS A 16 6.59 -10.51 0.02
CA LYS A 16 7.87 -9.99 -0.46
C LYS A 16 8.36 -9.17 0.71
N ASP A 17 9.57 -9.41 1.21
CA ASP A 17 10.10 -8.66 2.36
C ASP A 17 10.41 -7.23 1.86
N ARG A 18 9.33 -6.48 1.69
CA ARG A 18 9.33 -5.12 1.17
C ARG A 18 9.95 -4.25 2.24
N LYS A 19 10.77 -3.30 1.78
CA LYS A 19 11.38 -2.33 2.66
C LYS A 19 10.27 -1.52 3.32
N ALA A 20 10.34 -1.38 4.64
CA ALA A 20 9.32 -0.68 5.41
C ALA A 20 9.05 0.73 4.85
N GLU A 21 10.09 1.46 4.47
CA GLU A 21 9.98 2.79 3.87
C GLU A 21 9.14 2.81 2.59
N GLU A 22 9.26 1.78 1.75
CA GLU A 22 8.48 1.67 0.50
C GLU A 22 6.99 1.43 0.78
N VAL A 23 6.68 0.59 1.77
CA VAL A 23 5.29 0.39 2.22
C VAL A 23 4.72 1.67 2.81
N GLY A 24 5.53 2.43 3.57
CA GLY A 24 5.15 3.73 4.11
C GLY A 24 4.74 4.74 3.04
N LYS A 25 5.48 4.79 1.92
CA LYS A 25 5.18 5.69 0.79
C LYS A 25 3.82 5.41 0.15
N GLU A 26 3.36 4.16 0.16
CA GLU A 26 2.07 3.79 -0.46
C GLU A 26 0.88 4.44 0.24
N PHE A 27 0.88 4.55 1.57
CA PHE A 27 -0.19 5.25 2.30
C PHE A 27 -0.31 6.73 1.90
N ALA A 28 0.83 7.38 1.67
CA ALA A 28 0.86 8.76 1.19
C ALA A 28 0.34 8.82 -0.26
N GLN A 29 0.78 7.93 -1.14
CA GLN A 29 0.27 7.86 -2.51
C GLN A 29 -1.26 7.61 -2.55
N VAL A 30 -1.82 6.78 -1.66
CA VAL A 30 -3.28 6.54 -1.59
C VAL A 30 -3.98 7.84 -1.19
N THR A 31 -3.38 8.61 -0.29
CA THR A 31 -3.86 9.94 0.08
C THR A 31 -3.74 10.92 -1.09
N ALA A 32 -2.67 10.87 -1.88
CA ALA A 32 -2.52 11.67 -3.11
C ALA A 32 -3.69 11.43 -4.08
N CYS A 33 -4.04 10.16 -4.33
CA CYS A 33 -5.19 9.80 -5.16
C CYS A 33 -6.52 10.32 -4.61
N HIS A 34 -6.68 10.32 -3.29
CA HIS A 34 -7.87 10.87 -2.65
C HIS A 34 -7.96 12.39 -2.84
N LEU A 35 -6.86 13.11 -2.63
CA LEU A 35 -6.78 14.56 -2.84
C LEU A 35 -6.99 14.94 -4.31
N ALA A 36 -6.49 14.13 -5.24
CA ALA A 36 -6.73 14.27 -6.68
C ALA A 36 -8.15 13.89 -7.12
N GLY A 37 -9.05 13.54 -6.19
CA GLY A 37 -10.45 13.18 -6.46
C GLY A 37 -10.64 11.82 -7.13
N LYS A 38 -9.60 10.99 -7.24
CA LYS A 38 -9.71 9.64 -7.85
C LYS A 38 -10.38 8.64 -6.92
N TYR A 39 -10.21 8.81 -5.60
CA TYR A 39 -10.81 7.97 -4.57
C TYR A 39 -11.65 8.81 -3.62
N ASN A 40 -12.82 8.30 -3.25
CA ASN A 40 -13.52 8.81 -2.08
C ASN A 40 -12.85 8.29 -0.79
N THR A 41 -13.30 8.79 0.36
CA THR A 41 -12.77 8.40 1.68
C THR A 41 -12.90 6.89 1.95
N GLY A 42 -13.98 6.26 1.47
CA GLY A 42 -14.20 4.82 1.62
C GLY A 42 -13.14 3.99 0.89
N THR A 43 -12.90 4.28 -0.38
CA THR A 43 -11.89 3.60 -1.20
C THR A 43 -10.48 3.81 -0.64
N LYS A 44 -10.15 5.03 -0.19
CA LYS A 44 -8.89 5.31 0.52
C LYS A 44 -8.69 4.38 1.71
N ASN A 45 -9.71 4.23 2.55
CA ASN A 45 -9.60 3.40 3.76
C ASN A 45 -9.44 1.91 3.42
N ILE A 46 -10.17 1.41 2.41
CA ILE A 46 -10.03 0.02 1.94
C ILE A 46 -8.62 -0.24 1.41
N LEU A 47 -8.05 0.67 0.61
CA LEU A 47 -6.69 0.52 0.09
C LEU A 47 -5.64 0.55 1.21
N ASN A 48 -5.80 1.43 2.20
CA ASN A 48 -4.93 1.45 3.36
C ASN A 48 -4.98 0.13 4.15
N LEU A 49 -6.17 -0.46 4.33
CA LEU A 49 -6.32 -1.77 4.96
C LEU A 49 -5.65 -2.89 4.14
N ARG A 50 -5.76 -2.84 2.81
CA ARG A 50 -5.08 -3.80 1.92
C ARG A 50 -3.56 -3.69 2.04
N ILE A 51 -3.00 -2.48 2.09
CA ILE A 51 -1.55 -2.28 2.31
C ILE A 51 -1.11 -2.92 3.64
N ILE A 52 -1.92 -2.79 4.70
CA ILE A 52 -1.65 -3.41 6.01
C ILE A 52 -1.63 -4.93 5.91
N ASP A 53 -2.64 -5.51 5.28
CA ASP A 53 -2.82 -6.96 5.15
C ASP A 53 -1.74 -7.60 4.26
N ASP A 54 -1.52 -7.05 3.05
CA ASP A 54 -0.53 -7.54 2.08
C ASP A 54 0.90 -7.57 2.66
N ASN A 55 1.21 -6.65 3.56
CA ASN A 55 2.53 -6.53 4.18
C ASN A 55 2.60 -7.12 5.59
N ASN A 56 1.52 -7.74 6.09
CA ASN A 56 1.40 -8.26 7.46
C ASN A 56 1.92 -7.27 8.52
N VAL A 57 1.52 -5.99 8.38
CA VAL A 57 2.09 -4.90 9.19
C VAL A 57 1.91 -5.15 10.68
N ASP A 58 0.81 -5.76 11.09
CA ASP A 58 0.52 -6.19 12.46
C ASP A 58 1.63 -7.09 13.04
N LYS A 59 2.12 -8.04 12.24
CA LYS A 59 3.17 -9.01 12.61
C LYS A 59 4.60 -8.45 12.53
N LYS A 60 4.81 -7.28 11.94
CA LYS A 60 6.15 -6.67 11.83
C LYS A 60 6.62 -6.07 13.17
N GLY A 61 7.92 -6.16 13.40
CA GLY A 61 8.57 -5.63 14.61
C GLY A 61 8.56 -4.09 14.68
N GLY A 62 8.81 -3.56 15.88
CA GLY A 62 8.78 -2.11 16.13
C GLY A 62 9.67 -1.28 15.19
N TRP A 63 10.91 -1.73 14.96
CA TRP A 63 11.85 -1.07 14.04
C TRP A 63 11.34 -0.99 12.61
N TRP A 64 10.69 -2.05 12.12
CA TRP A 64 10.09 -2.05 10.80
C TRP A 64 8.95 -1.03 10.74
N LYS A 65 8.05 -1.01 11.73
CA LYS A 65 6.94 -0.03 11.80
C LYS A 65 7.45 1.41 11.85
N VAL A 66 8.58 1.67 12.52
CA VAL A 66 9.26 2.98 12.52
C VAL A 66 9.74 3.36 11.12
N GLY A 67 10.40 2.44 10.41
CA GLY A 67 10.83 2.66 9.02
C GLY A 67 9.66 2.95 8.08
N MET A 68 8.53 2.26 8.28
CA MET A 68 7.30 2.52 7.53
C MET A 68 6.75 3.92 7.81
N LYS A 69 6.64 4.31 9.09
CA LYS A 69 6.24 5.68 9.45
C LYS A 69 7.19 6.74 8.90
N ALA A 70 8.49 6.47 8.86
CA ALA A 70 9.48 7.39 8.28
C ALA A 70 9.25 7.59 6.77
N GLY A 71 9.03 6.49 6.03
CA GLY A 71 8.69 6.56 4.59
C GLY A 71 7.38 7.29 4.34
N GLN A 72 6.35 7.00 5.15
CA GLN A 72 5.06 7.68 5.11
C GLN A 72 5.20 9.19 5.32
N ASN A 73 5.88 9.61 6.38
CA ASN A 73 6.08 11.03 6.70
C ASN A 73 6.91 11.77 5.64
N LYS A 74 7.94 11.11 5.10
CA LYS A 74 8.76 11.67 4.01
C LYS A 74 7.91 11.96 2.79
N GLU A 75 7.01 11.05 2.45
CA GLU A 75 6.15 11.20 1.28
C GLU A 75 4.99 12.17 1.52
N PHE A 76 4.44 12.24 2.74
CA PHE A 76 3.48 13.28 3.11
C PHE A 76 4.07 14.69 3.02
N LYS A 77 5.32 14.89 3.46
CA LYS A 77 6.01 16.18 3.27
C LYS A 77 6.19 16.56 1.80
N ARG A 78 6.33 15.57 0.93
CA ARG A 78 6.35 15.79 -0.52
C ARG A 78 4.96 16.25 -0.97
N LEU A 79 3.91 15.53 -0.56
CA LEU A 79 2.51 15.84 -0.86
C LEU A 79 2.08 17.25 -0.47
N ASP A 80 2.50 17.74 0.71
CA ASP A 80 2.15 19.09 1.18
C ASP A 80 2.66 20.20 0.24
N ASN A 81 3.68 19.91 -0.58
CA ASN A 81 4.27 20.84 -1.54
C ASN A 81 3.97 20.46 -3.01
N THR A 82 2.97 19.59 -3.24
CA THR A 82 2.69 18.99 -4.55
C THR A 82 1.54 19.72 -5.26
N ASN A 83 1.67 19.99 -6.57
CA ASN A 83 0.58 20.56 -7.38
C ASN A 83 -0.37 19.49 -7.94
N ASP A 84 -1.48 19.90 -8.55
CA ASP A 84 -2.51 18.97 -9.08
C ASP A 84 -1.96 17.96 -10.12
N LEU A 85 -0.99 18.37 -10.94
CA LEU A 85 -0.35 17.50 -11.92
C LEU A 85 0.51 16.43 -11.24
N GLU A 86 1.31 16.82 -10.27
CA GLU A 86 2.16 15.89 -9.52
C GLU A 86 1.33 14.95 -8.63
N LEU A 87 0.20 15.43 -8.06
CA LEU A 87 -0.78 14.60 -7.37
C LEU A 87 -1.36 13.51 -8.30
N ALA A 88 -1.69 13.88 -9.55
CA ALA A 88 -2.17 12.94 -10.56
C ALA A 88 -1.10 11.90 -10.95
N ILE A 89 0.17 12.30 -11.10
CA ILE A 89 1.29 11.38 -11.38
C ILE A 89 1.48 10.39 -10.23
N MET A 90 1.48 10.88 -8.99
CA MET A 90 1.58 10.04 -7.79
C MET A 90 0.45 9.02 -7.71
N CYS A 91 -0.75 9.41 -8.14
CA CYS A 91 -1.88 8.51 -8.18
C CYS A 91 -1.79 7.45 -9.29
N GLY A 92 -1.27 7.82 -10.47
CA GLY A 92 -1.06 6.88 -11.58
C GLY A 92 -0.20 5.68 -11.20
N ILE A 93 0.87 5.92 -10.42
CA ILE A 93 1.80 4.87 -9.94
C ILE A 93 1.10 3.81 -9.08
N LEU A 94 0.03 4.17 -8.34
CA LEU A 94 -0.74 3.22 -7.54
C LEU A 94 -1.73 2.40 -8.35
N LYS A 95 -2.33 2.99 -9.40
CA LYS A 95 -3.28 2.27 -10.25
C LYS A 95 -2.63 1.03 -10.85
N ASP A 96 -1.38 1.13 -11.28
CA ASP A 96 -0.65 0.00 -11.87
C ASP A 96 -0.23 -1.09 -10.85
N ARG A 97 -0.36 -0.83 -9.55
CA ARG A 97 0.07 -1.75 -8.47
C ARG A 97 -1.09 -2.44 -7.74
N TYR A 98 -2.25 -1.80 -7.64
CA TYR A 98 -3.36 -2.25 -6.79
C TYR A 98 -4.72 -2.34 -7.50
N LEU A 99 -4.83 -1.87 -8.75
CA LEU A 99 -6.02 -1.93 -9.61
C LEU A 99 -5.71 -2.70 -10.89
#